data_AF-A0A432F9I6-F1
#
_entry.id   AF-A0A432F9I6-F1
#
_cell.length_a   1.000
_cell.length_b   1.000
_cell.length_c   1.000
_cell.angle_alpha   90.00
_cell.angle_beta   90.00
_cell.angle_gamma   90.00
#
_symmetry.space_group_name_H-M   'P 1'
#
loop_
_entity.id
_entity.type
_entity.pdbx_description
1 polymer ?
#
loop_
_entity_poly.entity_id
_entity_poly.type
_entity_poly.pdbx_seq_one_letter_code
_entity_poly.pdbx_strand_id
1 'polypeptide(L)' 'MQFDLTLYLITDDGYLEGRDWLKAIEDAIKGGVTIVQYRSKGSSK' A
#
# COMPACT_ATOMS: atom_id res chain seq x y z
N MET A 1 -14.52 -6.97 -15.43
CA MET A 1 -14.41 -6.89 -13.96
C MET A 1 -14.49 -5.42 -13.58
N GLN A 2 -15.28 -5.08 -12.55
CA GLN A 2 -15.37 -3.73 -12.01
C GLN A 2 -14.64 -3.72 -10.67
N PHE A 3 -13.70 -2.79 -10.49
CA PHE A 3 -12.97 -2.61 -9.24
C PHE A 3 -13.64 -1.52 -8.40
N ASP A 4 -13.76 -1.76 -7.10
CA ASP A 4 -14.14 -0.72 -6.14
C ASP A 4 -12.92 0.16 -5.85
N LEU A 5 -12.95 1.40 -6.33
CA LEU A 5 -11.87 2.38 -6.19
C LEU A 5 -12.17 3.43 -5.11
N THR A 6 -13.14 3.18 -4.23
CA THR A 6 -13.57 4.13 -3.18
C THR A 6 -12.44 4.49 -2.23
N LEU A 7 -11.55 3.54 -1.88
CA LEU A 7 -10.39 3.80 -1.04
C LEU A 7 -9.15 3.08 -1.58
N TYR A 8 -8.36 3.80 -2.37
CA TYR A 8 -7.18 3.27 -3.07
C TYR A 8 -5.88 3.60 -2.32
N LEU A 9 -5.26 2.57 -1.72
CA LEU A 9 -3.93 2.65 -1.14
C LEU A 9 -2.84 2.48 -2.20
N ILE A 10 -1.89 3.40 -2.24
CA ILE A 10 -0.64 3.29 -2.99
C ILE A 10 0.52 3.40 -2.00
N THR A 11 1.43 2.42 -1.97
CA THR A 11 2.61 2.49 -1.10
C THR A 11 3.70 3.36 -1.71
N ASP A 12 4.61 3.87 -0.87
CA ASP A 12 5.87 4.45 -1.31
C ASP A 12 6.90 4.21 -0.20
N ASP A 13 7.97 3.49 -0.55
CA ASP A 13 9.03 3.09 0.39
C ASP A 13 9.69 4.31 1.08
N GLY A 14 9.73 5.46 0.41
CA GLY A 14 10.26 6.71 0.98
C GLY A 14 9.35 7.34 2.03
N TYR A 15 8.03 7.13 1.96
CA TYR A 15 7.05 7.64 2.93
C TYR A 15 6.75 6.65 4.06
N LEU A 16 7.19 5.40 3.91
CA LEU A 16 7.07 4.42 4.98
C LEU A 16 8.03 4.72 6.14
N GLU A 17 9.12 5.48 5.91
CA GLU A 17 10.03 6.01 6.94
C GLU A 17 10.50 4.93 7.95
N GLY A 18 10.79 3.73 7.47
CA GLY A 18 11.22 2.61 8.30
C GLY A 18 10.09 1.81 8.95
N ARG A 19 8.82 2.15 8.69
CA ARG A 19 7.69 1.26 8.98
C ARG A 19 7.77 0.01 8.10
N ASP A 20 7.40 -1.13 8.69
CA ASP A 20 7.22 -2.36 7.95
C ASP A 20 6.06 -2.18 6.95
N TRP A 21 6.40 -2.23 5.67
CA TRP A 21 5.45 -2.06 4.57
C TRP A 21 4.35 -3.11 4.60
N LEU A 22 4.66 -4.36 5.00
CA LEU A 22 3.69 -5.45 5.03
C LEU A 22 2.67 -5.18 6.14
N LYS A 23 3.16 -4.80 7.32
CA LYS A 23 2.31 -4.43 8.45
C LYS A 23 1.40 -3.24 8.12
N ALA A 24 1.94 -2.23 7.43
CA ALA A 24 1.16 -1.07 7.00
C ALA A 24 0.03 -1.46 6.02
N ILE A 25 0.30 -2.36 5.07
CA ILE A 25 -0.72 -2.87 4.15
C ILE A 25 -1.78 -3.69 4.90
N GLU A 26 -1.37 -4.57 5.82
CA GLU A 26 -2.31 -5.37 6.62
C GLU A 26 -3.28 -4.50 7.41
N ASP A 27 -2.76 -3.46 8.07
CA ASP A 27 -3.58 -2.56 8.88
C ASP A 27 -4.52 -1.73 7.99
N ALA A 28 -4.08 -1.34 6.80
CA ALA A 28 -4.92 -0.63 5.83
C ALA A 28 -6.05 -1.50 5.25
N ILE A 29 -5.77 -2.79 4.99
CA ILE A 29 -6.80 -3.77 4.58
C ILE A 29 -7.85 -3.93 5.70
N LYS A 30 -7.41 -4.09 6.95
CA LYS A 30 -8.32 -4.16 8.11
C LYS A 30 -9.12 -2.87 8.31
N GLY A 31 -8.57 -1.73 7.88
CA GLY A 31 -9.23 -0.43 7.89
C GLY A 31 -10.21 -0.17 6.74
N GLY A 32 -10.37 -1.10 5.79
CA GLY A 32 -11.36 -1.00 4.72
C GLY A 32 -10.86 -0.43 3.40
N VAL A 33 -9.55 -0.48 3.14
CA VAL A 33 -9.02 -0.23 1.78
C VAL A 33 -9.66 -1.18 0.77
N THR A 34 -10.10 -0.65 -0.37
CA THR A 34 -10.80 -1.41 -1.41
C THR A 34 -9.85 -1.91 -2.50
N ILE A 35 -8.68 -1.28 -2.64
CA ILE A 35 -7.63 -1.69 -3.57
C ILE A 35 -6.24 -1.23 -3.10
N VAL A 36 -5.23 -2.07 -3.31
CA VAL A 36 -3.84 -1.81 -2.95
C VAL A 36 -2.95 -1.83 -4.19
N GLN A 37 -2.09 -0.83 -4.34
CA GLN A 37 -0.98 -0.83 -5.28
C GLN A 37 0.32 -0.71 -4.50
N TYR A 38 1.13 -1.76 -4.55
CA TYR A 38 2.49 -1.69 -4.08
C TYR A 38 3.35 -0.94 -5.10
N ARG A 39 4.00 0.16 -4.70
CA ARG A 39 4.86 0.95 -5.58
C ARG A 39 6.21 1.20 -4.92
N SER A 40 7.22 0.51 -5.44
CA SER A 40 8.63 0.77 -5.16
C SER A 40 9.28 1.44 -6.37
N LYS A 41 10.00 2.55 -6.17
CA LYS A 41 10.71 3.27 -7.24
C LYS A 41 12.05 2.63 -7.65
N GLY A 42 12.31 1.41 -7.20
CA GLY A 42 13.57 0.72 -7.47
C GLY A 42 14.59 0.98 -6.38
N SER A 43 14.35 0.40 -5.20
CA SER A 43 15.43 0.05 -4.30
C SER A 43 16.07 -1.24 -4.81
N SER A 44 16.68 -1.21 -6.00
CA SER A 44 17.55 -2.29 -6.45
C SER A 44 18.75 -2.32 -5.51
N LYS A 45 18.78 -3.29 -4.60
CA LYS A 45 20.05 -3.90 -4.21
C LYS A 45 20.42 -4.95 -5.24
#